data_AF-A0A7J7KH27-F1
#
_entry.id   AF-A0A7J7KH27-F1
#
_cell.length_a   1.000
_cell.length_b   1.000
_cell.length_c   1.000
_cell.angle_alpha   90.00
_cell.angle_beta   90.00
_cell.angle_gamma   90.00
#
_symmetry.space_group_name_H-M   'P 1'
#
loop_
_entity.id
_entity.type
_entity.pdbx_description
1 polymer ?
#
loop_
_entity_poly.entity_id
_entity_poly.type
_entity_poly.pdbx_seq_one_letter_code
_entity_poly.pdbx_strand_id
1 'polypeptide(L)'
;MVFCEVTKDMRKLYTHIHVYFTYCYYAGTGEGDITASEEVIQPCLQLYPQSALFLFFHGRIEQIKGDIDKALALLLRSVESQSEWRQFHHICYWELMWCYAYKCDWLLAMKYAEKLATENKWSRATYTYLKGSFLSLCGEDEQTESLVKDLYSQVPELIQRFAGKSLPIEKFALKKVKLYKAQNCQLNLAALEMIYVWNGFSIIGKNMELLDPISQLIEDSINKLISKKDQLKYYFDNYSLALLLKGVCLAMKGQLFQADMCYQEIISQVYK
;
A
#
# COMPACT_ATOMS: atom_id res chain seq x y z
N MET A 1 -5.55 -19.34 36.71
CA MET A 1 -6.53 -18.34 36.24
C MET A 1 -5.92 -17.37 35.23
N VAL A 2 -4.75 -16.77 35.49
CA VAL A 2 -4.07 -15.80 34.59
C VAL A 2 -3.91 -16.29 33.14
N PHE A 3 -3.49 -17.54 32.92
CA PHE A 3 -3.38 -18.11 31.56
C PHE A 3 -4.71 -18.24 30.81
N CYS A 4 -5.84 -18.38 31.51
CA CYS A 4 -7.16 -18.59 30.92
C CYS A 4 -7.83 -17.25 30.54
N GLU A 5 -7.53 -16.17 31.28
CA GLU A 5 -7.97 -14.81 30.95
C GLU A 5 -7.13 -14.24 29.80
N VAL A 6 -5.80 -14.36 29.87
CA VAL A 6 -4.90 -13.96 28.77
C VAL A 6 -5.27 -14.66 27.45
N THR A 7 -5.70 -15.92 27.48
CA THR A 7 -6.12 -16.64 26.25
C THR A 7 -7.49 -16.21 25.73
N LYS A 8 -8.43 -15.78 26.59
CA LYS A 8 -9.70 -15.18 26.15
C LYS A 8 -9.48 -13.79 25.56
N ASP A 9 -8.66 -12.98 26.20
CA ASP A 9 -8.33 -11.64 25.73
C ASP A 9 -7.49 -11.69 24.46
N MET A 10 -6.56 -12.64 24.34
CA MET A 10 -5.80 -12.87 23.09
C MET A 10 -6.69 -13.36 21.94
N ARG A 11 -7.73 -14.16 22.20
CA ARG A 11 -8.69 -14.54 21.14
C ARG A 11 -9.58 -13.37 20.74
N LYS A 12 -10.05 -12.57 21.68
CA LYS A 12 -10.81 -11.34 21.39
C LYS A 12 -9.95 -10.34 20.63
N LEU A 13 -8.72 -10.11 21.09
CA LEU A 13 -7.72 -9.29 20.43
C LEU A 13 -7.50 -9.83 19.00
N TYR A 14 -7.09 -11.09 18.84
CA TYR A 14 -6.87 -11.66 17.50
C TYR A 14 -8.12 -11.55 16.61
N THR A 15 -9.31 -11.83 17.12
CA THR A 15 -10.54 -11.77 16.31
C THR A 15 -10.92 -10.33 15.98
N HIS A 16 -10.86 -9.39 16.93
CA HIS A 16 -11.25 -8.00 16.73
C HIS A 16 -10.20 -7.15 16.05
N ILE A 17 -8.93 -7.52 16.10
CA ILE A 17 -7.83 -6.75 15.52
C ILE A 17 -7.35 -7.41 14.23
N HIS A 18 -7.15 -8.73 14.19
CA HIS A 18 -6.62 -9.38 12.98
C HIS A 18 -7.66 -9.52 11.88
N VAL A 19 -8.88 -9.98 12.19
CA VAL A 19 -9.97 -10.05 11.19
C VAL A 19 -10.34 -8.64 10.74
N TYR A 20 -10.36 -7.69 11.66
CA TYR A 20 -10.71 -6.32 11.37
C TYR A 20 -9.65 -5.59 10.51
N PHE A 21 -8.37 -5.65 10.89
CA PHE A 21 -7.30 -5.00 10.15
C PHE A 21 -6.98 -5.69 8.82
N THR A 22 -7.17 -7.01 8.73
CA THR A 22 -6.86 -7.73 7.49
C THR A 22 -8.04 -7.79 6.54
N TYR A 23 -9.25 -8.03 7.04
CA TYR A 23 -10.43 -8.24 6.20
C TYR A 23 -11.21 -6.94 5.98
N CYS A 24 -11.56 -6.19 7.03
CA CYS A 24 -12.37 -4.98 6.86
C CYS A 24 -11.60 -3.87 6.16
N TYR A 25 -10.34 -3.68 6.56
CA TYR A 25 -9.55 -2.56 6.07
C TYR A 25 -8.99 -2.81 4.65
N TYR A 26 -8.27 -3.92 4.42
CA TYR A 26 -7.71 -4.20 3.08
C TYR A 26 -8.77 -4.60 2.04
N ALA A 27 -9.88 -5.23 2.43
CA ALA A 27 -10.97 -5.55 1.49
C ALA A 27 -12.00 -4.42 1.35
N GLY A 28 -11.84 -3.31 2.09
CA GLY A 28 -12.73 -2.15 2.03
C GLY A 28 -14.17 -2.43 2.49
N THR A 29 -14.39 -3.44 3.32
CA THR A 29 -15.74 -3.87 3.73
C THR A 29 -16.26 -3.14 4.98
N GLY A 30 -15.55 -2.13 5.49
CA GLY A 30 -16.01 -1.27 6.57
C GLY A 30 -14.90 -0.46 7.24
N GLU A 31 -15.29 0.59 7.98
CA GLU A 31 -14.37 1.50 8.68
C GLU A 31 -13.98 1.08 10.10
N GLY A 32 -14.59 -0.02 10.57
CA GLY A 32 -14.95 -0.38 11.97
C GLY A 32 -14.26 0.27 13.17
N ASP A 33 -14.12 -0.49 14.26
CA ASP A 33 -14.11 0.13 15.59
C ASP A 33 -12.70 0.34 16.14
N ILE A 34 -12.14 1.51 15.83
CA ILE A 34 -10.85 1.97 16.35
C ILE A 34 -10.91 2.12 17.87
N THR A 35 -12.00 2.67 18.41
CA THR A 35 -12.17 2.93 19.85
C THR A 35 -12.16 1.61 20.63
N ALA A 36 -12.95 0.63 20.20
CA ALA A 36 -12.96 -0.69 20.82
C ALA A 36 -11.59 -1.39 20.70
N SER A 37 -10.89 -1.21 19.58
CA SER A 37 -9.54 -1.77 19.39
C SER A 37 -8.55 -1.19 20.40
N GLU A 38 -8.65 0.11 20.69
CA GLU A 38 -7.83 0.76 21.73
C GLU A 38 -8.18 0.26 23.13
N GLU A 39 -9.47 0.19 23.48
CA GLU A 39 -9.90 -0.30 24.79
C GLU A 39 -9.40 -1.71 25.09
N VAL A 40 -9.38 -2.57 24.07
CA VAL A 40 -8.88 -3.95 24.20
C VAL A 40 -7.36 -4.01 24.32
N ILE A 41 -6.61 -3.14 23.61
CA ILE A 41 -5.15 -3.23 23.60
C ILE A 41 -4.48 -2.55 24.80
N GLN A 42 -5.10 -1.52 25.40
CA GLN A 42 -4.49 -0.75 26.48
C GLN A 42 -4.11 -1.60 27.71
N PRO A 43 -4.96 -2.49 28.25
CA PRO A 43 -4.57 -3.37 29.36
C PRO A 43 -3.42 -4.31 28.99
N CYS A 44 -3.40 -4.80 27.74
CA CYS A 44 -2.34 -5.68 27.25
C CYS A 44 -0.98 -4.96 27.18
N LEU A 45 -0.96 -3.69 26.76
CA LEU A 45 0.24 -2.86 26.72
C LEU A 45 0.75 -2.50 28.12
N GLN A 46 -0.13 -2.30 29.09
CA GLN A 46 0.25 -2.06 30.48
C GLN A 46 0.94 -3.30 31.09
N LEU A 47 0.42 -4.48 30.82
CA LEU A 47 0.98 -5.74 31.33
C LEU A 47 2.24 -6.19 30.58
N TYR A 48 2.29 -5.96 29.26
CA TYR A 48 3.35 -6.45 28.38
C TYR A 48 3.82 -5.38 27.38
N PRO A 49 4.47 -4.30 27.86
CA PRO A 49 4.79 -3.12 27.05
C PRO A 49 5.82 -3.36 25.94
N GLN A 50 6.56 -4.48 25.99
CA GLN A 50 7.55 -4.87 24.97
C GLN A 50 7.09 -6.06 24.12
N SER A 51 5.83 -6.49 24.25
CA SER A 51 5.29 -7.56 23.41
C SER A 51 5.29 -7.14 21.94
N ALA A 52 6.00 -7.89 21.08
CA ALA A 52 6.02 -7.68 19.63
C ALA A 52 4.60 -7.58 19.06
N LEU A 53 3.71 -8.47 19.50
CA LEU A 53 2.32 -8.54 19.03
C LEU A 53 1.52 -7.29 19.41
N PHE A 54 1.60 -6.85 20.68
CA PHE A 54 0.84 -5.69 21.13
C PHE A 54 1.41 -4.38 20.57
N LEU A 55 2.74 -4.28 20.42
CA LEU A 55 3.37 -3.15 19.74
C LEU A 55 2.93 -3.07 18.26
N PHE A 56 2.87 -4.21 17.56
CA PHE A 56 2.42 -4.27 16.18
C PHE A 56 0.97 -3.80 16.04
N PHE A 57 0.07 -4.34 16.87
CA PHE A 57 -1.34 -3.97 16.82
C PHE A 57 -1.59 -2.52 17.23
N HIS A 58 -0.83 -1.99 18.17
CA HIS A 58 -0.88 -0.57 18.52
C HIS A 58 -0.40 0.28 17.34
N GLY A 59 0.71 -0.11 16.70
CA GLY A 59 1.18 0.56 15.49
C GLY A 59 0.14 0.56 14.36
N ARG A 60 -0.58 -0.55 14.17
CA ARG A 60 -1.68 -0.64 13.20
C ARG A 60 -2.86 0.28 13.51
N ILE A 61 -3.25 0.40 14.79
CA ILE A 61 -4.30 1.33 15.21
C ILE A 61 -3.91 2.76 14.84
N GLU A 62 -2.69 3.19 15.19
CA GLU A 62 -2.19 4.53 14.89
C GLU A 62 -2.07 4.78 13.38
N GLN A 63 -1.63 3.77 12.63
CA GLN A 63 -1.57 3.84 11.18
C GLN A 63 -2.94 4.12 10.58
N ILE A 64 -3.98 3.41 11.02
CA ILE A 64 -5.38 3.55 10.56
C ILE A 64 -5.97 4.91 10.95
N LYS A 65 -5.55 5.47 12.08
CA LYS A 65 -5.89 6.84 12.47
C LYS A 65 -5.23 7.91 11.60
N GLY A 66 -4.22 7.55 10.82
CA GLY A 66 -3.42 8.48 10.02
C GLY A 66 -2.20 9.06 10.76
N ASP A 67 -1.91 8.60 11.98
CA ASP A 67 -0.69 8.95 12.71
C ASP A 67 0.45 8.01 12.31
N ILE A 68 1.01 8.28 11.13
CA ILE A 68 2.02 7.42 10.51
C ILE A 68 3.35 7.46 11.28
N ASP A 69 3.71 8.59 11.89
CA ASP A 69 4.98 8.70 12.62
C ASP A 69 4.95 7.86 13.91
N LYS A 70 3.85 7.91 14.65
CA LYS A 70 3.65 7.03 15.81
C LYS A 70 3.56 5.57 15.40
N ALA A 71 2.87 5.28 14.29
CA ALA A 71 2.80 3.92 13.74
C ALA A 71 4.19 3.37 13.41
N LEU A 72 5.03 4.14 12.72
CA LEU A 72 6.41 3.76 12.39
C LEU A 72 7.22 3.46 13.66
N ALA A 73 7.16 4.34 14.67
CA ALA A 73 7.88 4.14 15.93
C ALA A 73 7.45 2.84 16.65
N LEU A 74 6.16 2.53 16.67
CA LEU A 74 5.62 1.31 17.29
C LEU A 74 5.96 0.04 16.50
N LEU A 75 5.85 0.08 15.17
CA LEU A 75 6.16 -1.04 14.29
C LEU A 75 7.66 -1.37 14.30
N LEU A 76 8.54 -0.37 14.33
CA LEU A 76 9.99 -0.59 14.48
C LEU A 76 10.32 -1.23 15.82
N ARG A 77 9.76 -0.72 16.92
CA ARG A 77 9.91 -1.32 18.25
C ARG A 77 9.37 -2.77 18.31
N SER A 78 8.29 -3.05 17.59
CA SER A 78 7.74 -4.41 17.46
C SER A 78 8.71 -5.36 16.76
N VAL A 79 9.41 -4.90 15.72
CA VAL A 79 10.47 -5.68 15.06
C VAL A 79 11.65 -5.92 16.01
N GLU A 80 12.07 -4.88 16.74
CA GLU A 80 13.23 -4.91 17.64
C GLU A 80 13.02 -5.77 18.89
N SER A 81 11.78 -6.00 19.31
CA SER A 81 11.49 -6.72 20.56
C SER A 81 11.69 -8.23 20.49
N GLN A 82 11.95 -8.79 19.31
CA GLN A 82 12.21 -10.22 19.13
C GLN A 82 13.02 -10.53 17.86
N SER A 83 13.82 -11.61 17.88
CA SER A 83 14.64 -12.08 16.74
C SER A 83 14.23 -13.43 16.16
N GLU A 84 13.39 -14.18 16.87
CA GLU A 84 13.15 -15.60 16.60
C GLU A 84 12.09 -15.83 15.52
N TRP A 85 11.03 -15.02 15.52
CA TRP A 85 9.88 -15.21 14.65
C TRP A 85 9.97 -14.33 13.40
N ARG A 86 10.78 -14.79 12.44
CA ARG A 86 11.00 -14.10 11.15
C ARG A 86 9.72 -13.80 10.37
N GLN A 87 8.75 -14.71 10.35
CA GLN A 87 7.51 -14.51 9.61
C GLN A 87 6.70 -13.34 10.18
N PHE A 88 6.79 -13.09 11.49
CA PHE A 88 6.16 -11.93 12.09
C PHE A 88 6.84 -10.62 11.70
N HIS A 89 8.17 -10.63 11.56
CA HIS A 89 8.89 -9.48 10.99
C HIS A 89 8.41 -9.16 9.57
N HIS A 90 8.08 -10.16 8.75
CA HIS A 90 7.56 -9.91 7.40
C HIS A 90 6.22 -9.18 7.41
N ILE A 91 5.36 -9.47 8.38
CA ILE A 91 4.10 -8.73 8.56
C ILE A 91 4.42 -7.28 8.97
N CYS A 92 5.37 -7.07 9.87
CA CYS A 92 5.79 -5.73 10.27
C CYS A 92 6.41 -4.95 9.08
N TYR A 93 7.26 -5.59 8.28
CA TYR A 93 7.89 -4.98 7.09
C TYR A 93 6.86 -4.60 6.04
N TRP A 94 5.79 -5.39 5.88
CA TRP A 94 4.68 -5.04 5.00
C TRP A 94 4.01 -3.73 5.44
N GLU A 95 3.74 -3.57 6.74
CA GLU A 95 3.11 -2.36 7.26
C GLU A 95 4.05 -1.15 7.24
N LEU A 96 5.32 -1.35 7.59
CA LEU A 96 6.35 -0.31 7.48
C LEU A 96 6.50 0.19 6.04
N MET A 97 6.53 -0.71 5.06
CA MET A 97 6.56 -0.37 3.63
C MET A 97 5.42 0.58 3.25
N TRP A 98 4.20 0.29 3.69
CA TRP A 98 3.04 1.15 3.41
C TRP A 98 3.08 2.46 4.18
N CYS A 99 3.50 2.49 5.45
CA CYS A 99 3.71 3.74 6.18
C CYS A 99 4.65 4.68 5.43
N TYR A 100 5.80 4.19 4.94
CA TYR A 100 6.72 5.01 4.15
C TYR A 100 6.12 5.43 2.80
N ALA A 101 5.40 4.54 2.12
CA ALA A 101 4.71 4.88 0.88
C ALA A 101 3.64 5.98 1.07
N TYR A 102 2.91 5.97 2.20
CA TYR A 102 1.92 7.00 2.53
C TYR A 102 2.56 8.36 2.80
N LYS A 103 3.81 8.37 3.29
CA LYS A 103 4.62 9.59 3.45
C LYS A 103 5.38 9.99 2.18
N CYS A 104 5.17 9.30 1.06
CA CYS A 104 5.96 9.46 -0.18
C CYS A 104 7.47 9.23 0.00
N ASP A 105 7.89 8.51 1.04
CA ASP A 105 9.29 8.07 1.21
C ASP A 105 9.51 6.79 0.39
N TRP A 106 9.64 6.98 -0.92
CA TRP A 106 9.72 5.89 -1.88
C TRP A 106 10.96 5.02 -1.70
N LEU A 107 12.08 5.58 -1.24
CA LEU A 107 13.31 4.84 -1.01
C LEU A 107 13.18 3.89 0.19
N LEU A 108 12.61 4.35 1.31
CA LEU A 108 12.38 3.46 2.45
C LEU A 108 11.26 2.46 2.16
N ALA A 109 10.20 2.84 1.44
CA ALA A 109 9.20 1.89 0.98
C ALA A 109 9.82 0.79 0.10
N MET A 110 10.67 1.17 -0.86
CA MET A 110 11.42 0.26 -1.73
C MET A 110 12.36 -0.67 -0.93
N LYS A 111 13.04 -0.15 0.10
CA LYS A 111 13.89 -0.94 1.00
C LYS A 111 13.12 -2.06 1.72
N TYR A 112 11.92 -1.77 2.24
CA TYR A 112 11.10 -2.82 2.87
C TYR A 112 10.50 -3.79 1.85
N ALA A 113 10.14 -3.32 0.66
CA ALA A 113 9.72 -4.19 -0.45
C ALA A 113 10.86 -5.16 -0.86
N GLU A 114 12.11 -4.69 -0.91
CA GLU A 114 13.29 -5.53 -1.16
C GLU A 114 13.50 -6.58 -0.07
N LYS A 115 13.36 -6.19 1.20
CA LYS A 115 13.48 -7.11 2.33
C LYS A 115 12.45 -8.24 2.22
N LEU A 116 11.21 -7.90 1.88
CA LEU A 116 10.15 -8.88 1.62
C LEU A 116 10.43 -9.74 0.39
N ALA A 117 10.87 -9.17 -0.73
CA ALA A 117 11.20 -9.92 -1.95
C ALA A 117 12.32 -10.96 -1.73
N THR A 118 13.24 -10.65 -0.82
CA THR A 118 14.41 -11.47 -0.48
C THR A 118 14.05 -12.56 0.54
N GLU A 119 13.34 -12.20 1.60
CA GLU A 119 13.13 -13.10 2.74
C GLU A 119 11.80 -13.86 2.69
N ASN A 120 10.76 -13.29 2.07
CA ASN A 120 9.41 -13.84 2.07
C ASN A 120 9.16 -14.67 0.78
N LYS A 121 8.77 -15.94 0.97
CA LYS A 121 8.56 -16.91 -0.12
C LYS A 121 7.14 -16.95 -0.68
N TRP A 122 6.19 -16.18 -0.13
CA TRP A 122 4.76 -16.29 -0.45
C TRP A 122 4.31 -15.48 -1.68
N SER A 123 4.96 -14.34 -1.97
CA SER A 123 4.51 -13.43 -3.02
C SER A 123 5.67 -12.61 -3.62
N ARG A 124 6.78 -13.27 -3.93
CA ARG A 124 8.02 -12.60 -4.41
C ARG A 124 7.78 -11.74 -5.65
N ALA A 125 6.90 -12.15 -6.55
CA ALA A 125 6.55 -11.38 -7.73
C ALA A 125 5.89 -10.04 -7.36
N THR A 126 5.01 -10.03 -6.36
CA THR A 126 4.36 -8.81 -5.86
C THR A 126 5.36 -7.85 -5.23
N TYR A 127 6.25 -8.36 -4.37
CA TYR A 127 7.25 -7.50 -3.73
C TYR A 127 8.24 -6.92 -4.74
N THR A 128 8.63 -7.70 -5.76
CA THR A 128 9.50 -7.23 -6.85
C THR A 128 8.81 -6.17 -7.70
N TYR A 129 7.52 -6.35 -7.98
CA TYR A 129 6.71 -5.33 -8.65
C TYR A 129 6.61 -4.05 -7.81
N LEU A 130 6.30 -4.16 -6.51
CA LEU A 130 6.24 -2.99 -5.62
C LEU A 130 7.58 -2.26 -5.52
N LYS A 131 8.70 -3.00 -5.45
CA LYS A 131 10.05 -2.44 -5.48
C LYS A 131 10.26 -1.56 -6.73
N GLY A 132 9.93 -2.08 -7.91
CA GLY A 132 10.01 -1.32 -9.17
C GLY A 132 9.06 -0.12 -9.20
N SER A 133 7.84 -0.29 -8.70
CA SER A 133 6.85 0.79 -8.65
C SER A 133 7.27 1.94 -7.74
N PHE A 134 7.83 1.66 -6.56
CA PHE A 134 8.37 2.70 -5.68
C PHE A 134 9.61 3.36 -6.28
N LEU A 135 10.54 2.57 -6.82
CA LEU A 135 11.76 3.09 -7.43
C LEU A 135 11.46 4.04 -8.60
N SER A 136 10.40 3.76 -9.39
CA SER A 136 9.97 4.63 -10.49
C SER A 136 9.52 6.03 -10.07
N LEU A 137 9.26 6.25 -8.77
CA LEU A 137 8.90 7.55 -8.21
C LEU A 137 10.10 8.28 -7.54
N CYS A 138 11.29 7.66 -7.53
CA CYS A 138 12.50 8.28 -6.99
C CYS A 138 13.22 9.20 -7.99
N GLY A 139 13.03 8.99 -9.30
CA GLY A 139 13.71 9.74 -10.35
C GLY A 139 13.41 9.22 -11.76
N GLU A 140 13.73 10.04 -12.76
CA GLU A 140 13.60 9.73 -14.20
C GLU A 140 14.98 9.64 -14.90
N ASP A 141 16.05 9.39 -14.14
CA ASP A 141 17.40 9.22 -14.70
C ASP A 141 17.60 7.79 -15.26
N GLU A 142 18.53 7.67 -16.21
CA GLU A 142 18.80 6.41 -16.93
C GLU A 142 19.14 5.24 -16.00
N GLN A 143 19.83 5.50 -14.88
CA GLN A 143 20.19 4.46 -13.91
C GLN A 143 18.92 3.95 -13.20
N THR A 144 18.07 4.85 -12.72
CA THR A 144 16.78 4.50 -12.10
C THR A 144 15.89 3.74 -13.09
N GLU A 145 15.77 4.22 -14.33
CA GLU A 145 14.97 3.57 -15.38
C GLU A 145 15.47 2.14 -15.70
N SER A 146 16.80 1.96 -15.80
CA SER A 146 17.41 0.65 -16.02
C SER A 146 17.10 -0.32 -14.88
N LEU A 147 17.21 0.13 -13.63
CA LEU A 147 16.91 -0.70 -12.46
C LEU A 147 15.43 -1.09 -12.39
N VAL A 148 14.51 -0.16 -12.69
CA VAL A 148 13.06 -0.45 -12.76
C VAL A 148 12.78 -1.50 -13.84
N LYS A 149 13.40 -1.36 -15.01
CA LYS A 149 13.27 -2.31 -16.12
C LYS A 149 13.75 -3.72 -15.72
N ASP A 150 14.89 -3.80 -15.04
CA ASP A 150 15.44 -5.07 -14.55
C ASP A 150 14.52 -5.72 -13.54
N LEU A 151 13.95 -4.96 -12.60
CA LEU A 151 12.98 -5.46 -11.62
C LEU A 151 11.71 -5.99 -12.28
N TYR A 152 11.12 -5.22 -13.20
CA TYR A 152 9.90 -5.64 -13.89
C TYR A 152 10.11 -6.83 -14.84
N SER A 153 11.33 -7.01 -15.36
CA SER A 153 11.66 -8.17 -16.19
C SER A 153 11.64 -9.50 -15.40
N GLN A 154 11.93 -9.47 -14.09
CA GLN A 154 11.95 -10.63 -13.21
C GLN A 154 10.55 -11.08 -12.77
N VAL A 155 9.58 -10.16 -12.70
CA VAL A 155 8.22 -10.44 -12.17
C VAL A 155 7.57 -11.68 -12.80
N PRO A 156 7.58 -11.90 -14.14
CA PRO A 156 6.98 -13.08 -14.77
C PRO A 156 7.58 -14.42 -14.30
N GLU A 157 8.87 -14.45 -13.99
CA GLU A 157 9.59 -15.66 -13.56
C GLU A 157 9.34 -15.99 -12.09
N LEU A 158 8.96 -14.99 -11.31
CA LEU A 158 8.69 -15.11 -9.87
C LEU A 158 7.25 -15.53 -9.55
N ILE A 159 6.36 -15.60 -10.54
CA ILE A 159 4.94 -15.94 -10.33
C ILE A 159 4.83 -17.36 -9.78
N GLN A 160 4.18 -17.47 -8.62
CA GLN A 160 3.89 -18.75 -8.01
C GLN A 160 2.48 -19.23 -8.36
N ARG A 161 2.32 -20.55 -8.45
CA ARG A 161 1.01 -21.19 -8.64
C ARG A 161 0.72 -22.13 -7.49
N PHE A 162 -0.36 -21.85 -6.78
CA PHE A 162 -0.91 -22.73 -5.75
C PHE A 162 -2.10 -23.46 -6.35
N ALA A 163 -2.03 -24.80 -6.40
CA ALA A 163 -3.03 -25.64 -7.05
C ALA A 163 -3.37 -25.19 -8.49
N GLY A 164 -2.33 -24.82 -9.27
CA GLY A 164 -2.47 -24.36 -10.65
C GLY A 164 -2.93 -22.90 -10.83
N LYS A 165 -3.38 -22.24 -9.76
CA LYS A 165 -3.84 -20.84 -9.77
C LYS A 165 -2.76 -19.90 -9.23
N SER A 166 -2.54 -18.78 -9.91
CA SER A 166 -1.71 -17.69 -9.40
C SER A 166 -2.49 -16.86 -8.39
N LEU A 167 -1.80 -16.27 -7.41
CA LEU A 167 -2.42 -15.29 -6.51
C LEU A 167 -3.01 -14.12 -7.31
N PRO A 168 -4.20 -13.60 -6.96
CA PRO A 168 -4.83 -12.51 -7.71
C PRO A 168 -3.92 -11.28 -7.85
N ILE A 169 -3.18 -10.94 -6.80
CA ILE A 169 -2.27 -9.79 -6.79
C ILE A 169 -1.02 -10.03 -7.65
N GLU A 170 -0.49 -11.25 -7.72
CA GLU A 170 0.59 -11.61 -8.64
C GLU A 170 0.12 -11.56 -10.10
N LYS A 171 -1.13 -11.98 -10.36
CA LYS A 171 -1.74 -11.85 -11.68
C LYS A 171 -1.92 -10.38 -12.09
N PHE A 172 -2.26 -9.50 -11.14
CA PHE A 172 -2.29 -8.06 -11.35
C PHE A 172 -0.91 -7.53 -11.71
N ALA A 173 0.11 -7.81 -10.90
CA ALA A 173 1.50 -7.43 -11.16
C ALA A 173 1.98 -7.92 -12.54
N LEU A 174 1.69 -9.18 -12.89
CA LEU A 174 2.02 -9.75 -14.20
C LEU A 174 1.37 -8.99 -15.36
N LYS A 175 0.10 -8.57 -15.22
CA LYS A 175 -0.57 -7.75 -16.24
C LYS A 175 0.08 -6.37 -16.36
N LYS A 176 0.42 -5.74 -15.23
CA LYS A 176 1.06 -4.42 -15.21
C LYS A 176 2.44 -4.45 -15.85
N VAL A 177 3.30 -5.44 -15.56
CA VAL A 177 4.62 -5.53 -16.22
C VAL A 177 4.54 -5.88 -17.72
N LYS A 178 3.47 -6.56 -18.16
CA LYS A 178 3.20 -6.73 -19.59
C LYS A 178 2.78 -5.41 -20.25
N LEU A 179 1.93 -4.64 -19.57
CA LEU A 179 1.55 -3.30 -20.02
C LEU A 179 2.76 -2.36 -20.08
N TYR A 180 3.63 -2.39 -19.06
CA TYR A 180 4.91 -1.66 -19.04
C TYR A 180 5.72 -1.90 -20.31
N LYS A 181 5.92 -3.17 -20.70
CA LYS A 181 6.63 -3.53 -21.93
C LYS A 181 5.92 -3.02 -23.18
N ALA A 182 4.59 -3.05 -23.22
CA ALA A 182 3.80 -2.53 -24.34
C ALA A 182 3.79 -0.99 -24.43
N GLN A 183 4.07 -0.30 -23.32
CA GLN A 183 4.12 1.15 -23.17
C GLN A 183 5.56 1.69 -23.24
N ASN A 184 6.44 1.09 -24.04
CA ASN A 184 7.84 1.51 -24.18
C ASN A 184 8.58 1.63 -22.83
N CYS A 185 8.32 0.68 -21.92
CA CYS A 185 8.94 0.65 -20.59
C CYS A 185 8.54 1.85 -19.71
N GLN A 186 7.27 2.28 -19.77
CA GLN A 186 6.70 3.29 -18.88
C GLN A 186 5.39 2.80 -18.26
N LEU A 187 5.20 3.03 -16.95
CA LEU A 187 3.93 2.83 -16.24
C LEU A 187 3.61 4.10 -15.45
N ASN A 188 2.41 4.62 -15.63
CA ASN A 188 1.97 5.81 -14.89
C ASN A 188 1.44 5.42 -13.50
N LEU A 189 1.89 6.13 -12.46
CA LEU A 189 1.34 6.07 -11.09
C LEU A 189 1.23 4.66 -10.50
N ALA A 190 2.14 3.74 -10.85
CA ALA A 190 2.05 2.32 -10.49
C ALA A 190 2.01 2.07 -8.96
N ALA A 191 2.76 2.85 -8.17
CA ALA A 191 2.73 2.72 -6.72
C ALA A 191 1.40 3.25 -6.12
N LEU A 192 0.87 4.35 -6.65
CA LEU A 192 -0.38 4.96 -6.19
C LEU A 192 -1.60 4.11 -6.55
N GLU A 193 -1.58 3.46 -7.71
CA GLU A 193 -2.57 2.45 -8.07
C GLU A 193 -2.56 1.29 -7.06
N MET A 194 -1.38 0.87 -6.59
CA MET A 194 -1.30 -0.15 -5.56
C MET A 194 -1.78 0.35 -4.19
N ILE A 195 -1.50 1.60 -3.82
CA ILE A 195 -2.08 2.23 -2.63
C ILE A 195 -3.62 2.19 -2.72
N TYR A 196 -4.20 2.50 -3.88
CA TYR A 196 -5.64 2.40 -4.12
C TYR A 196 -6.16 0.96 -4.00
N VAL A 197 -5.50 -0.01 -4.65
CA VAL A 197 -5.87 -1.44 -4.60
C VAL A 197 -5.88 -1.96 -3.16
N TRP A 198 -4.99 -1.47 -2.30
CA TRP A 198 -4.92 -1.85 -0.89
C TRP A 198 -5.70 -0.93 0.06
N ASN A 199 -6.61 -0.10 -0.48
CA ASN A 199 -7.45 0.83 0.28
C ASN A 199 -6.66 1.86 1.14
N GLY A 200 -5.40 2.14 0.80
CA GLY A 200 -4.53 3.02 1.57
C GLY A 200 -4.98 4.49 1.58
N PHE A 201 -5.77 4.92 0.59
CA PHE A 201 -6.34 6.27 0.57
C PHE A 201 -7.29 6.55 1.75
N SER A 202 -7.90 5.52 2.35
CA SER A 202 -8.74 5.71 3.54
C SER A 202 -7.92 6.01 4.81
N ILE A 203 -6.62 5.69 4.83
CA ILE A 203 -5.64 6.14 5.86
C ILE A 203 -5.14 7.53 5.49
N ILE A 204 -4.65 7.70 4.26
CA ILE A 204 -4.04 8.95 3.80
C ILE A 204 -5.02 10.11 3.94
N GLY A 205 -6.30 9.88 3.60
CA GLY A 205 -7.35 10.89 3.71
C GLY A 205 -7.66 11.37 5.14
N LYS A 206 -7.17 10.70 6.18
CA LYS A 206 -7.31 11.16 7.58
C LYS A 206 -6.30 12.26 7.93
N ASN A 207 -5.23 12.43 7.15
CA ASN A 207 -4.19 13.42 7.38
C ASN A 207 -3.80 14.15 6.09
N MET A 208 -4.10 15.45 6.03
CA MET A 208 -3.83 16.31 4.87
C MET A 208 -2.35 16.41 4.51
N GLU A 209 -1.44 16.31 5.49
CA GLU A 209 0.01 16.33 5.25
C GLU A 209 0.49 15.12 4.44
N LEU A 210 -0.27 14.01 4.47
CA LEU A 210 -0.02 12.83 3.63
C LEU A 210 -0.70 12.99 2.26
N LEU A 211 -1.92 13.53 2.25
CA LEU A 211 -2.75 13.61 1.05
C LEU A 211 -2.28 14.66 0.05
N ASP A 212 -1.74 15.79 0.52
CA ASP A 212 -1.36 16.91 -0.34
C ASP A 212 -0.17 16.58 -1.26
N PRO A 213 0.94 15.98 -0.79
CA PRO A 213 2.03 15.54 -1.67
C PRO A 213 1.57 14.52 -2.73
N ILE A 214 0.67 13.61 -2.34
CA ILE A 214 0.10 12.62 -3.26
C ILE A 214 -0.78 13.31 -4.31
N SER A 215 -1.60 14.28 -3.89
CA SER A 215 -2.43 15.08 -4.81
C SER A 215 -1.56 15.80 -5.83
N GLN A 216 -0.47 16.43 -5.39
CA GLN A 216 0.46 17.15 -6.27
C GLN A 216 1.11 16.20 -7.29
N LEU A 217 1.58 15.03 -6.84
CA LEU A 217 2.18 14.02 -7.72
C LEU A 217 1.21 13.57 -8.82
N ILE A 218 -0.08 13.39 -8.47
CA ILE A 218 -1.13 13.05 -9.44
C ILE A 218 -1.37 14.19 -10.44
N GLU A 219 -1.46 15.44 -9.99
CA GLU A 219 -1.63 16.60 -10.89
C GLU A 219 -0.44 16.76 -11.84
N ASP A 220 0.79 16.58 -11.36
CA ASP A 220 1.99 16.64 -12.18
C ASP A 220 1.98 15.55 -13.26
N SER A 221 1.55 14.33 -12.90
CA SER A 221 1.35 13.22 -13.84
C SER A 221 0.28 13.55 -14.89
N ILE A 222 -0.85 14.13 -14.50
CA ILE A 222 -1.90 14.58 -15.42
C ILE A 222 -1.36 15.60 -16.42
N ASN A 223 -0.63 16.62 -15.94
CA ASN A 223 -0.02 17.64 -16.80
C ASN A 223 0.98 17.04 -17.79
N LYS A 224 1.83 16.13 -17.33
CA LYS A 224 2.78 15.38 -18.19
C LYS A 224 2.03 14.58 -19.26
N LEU A 225 0.96 13.87 -18.91
CA LEU A 225 0.15 13.10 -19.85
C LEU A 225 -0.47 14.01 -20.92
N ILE A 226 -1.13 15.10 -20.52
CA ILE A 226 -1.78 16.05 -21.44
C ILE A 226 -0.77 16.58 -22.46
N SER A 227 0.44 16.94 -22.01
CA SER A 227 1.50 17.45 -22.90
C SER A 227 1.99 16.45 -23.96
N LYS A 228 1.78 15.14 -23.73
CA LYS A 228 2.26 14.05 -24.60
C LYS A 228 1.11 13.25 -25.21
N LYS A 229 -0.11 13.78 -25.21
CA LYS A 229 -1.33 13.06 -25.60
C LYS A 229 -1.19 12.29 -26.93
N ASP A 230 -0.71 12.95 -27.98
CA ASP A 230 -0.63 12.37 -29.32
C ASP A 230 0.54 11.38 -29.49
N GLN A 231 1.45 11.31 -28.52
CA GLN A 231 2.64 10.43 -28.53
C GLN A 231 2.40 9.12 -27.78
N LEU A 232 1.39 9.08 -26.91
CA LEU A 232 1.14 7.98 -25.99
C LEU A 232 0.05 7.04 -26.51
N LYS A 233 0.46 5.86 -26.98
CA LYS A 233 -0.46 4.80 -27.44
C LYS A 233 -1.56 4.46 -26.42
N TYR A 234 -1.22 4.52 -25.13
CA TYR A 234 -2.13 4.19 -24.01
C TYR A 234 -2.52 5.44 -23.22
N TYR A 235 -2.61 6.61 -23.88
CA TYR A 235 -2.94 7.88 -23.22
C TYR A 235 -4.21 7.77 -22.37
N PHE A 236 -5.32 7.33 -22.95
CA PHE A 236 -6.63 7.31 -22.28
C PHE A 236 -6.67 6.41 -21.05
N ASP A 237 -6.00 5.24 -21.10
CA ASP A 237 -5.88 4.35 -19.94
C ASP A 237 -5.11 5.01 -18.79
N ASN A 238 -3.96 5.63 -19.10
CA ASN A 238 -3.12 6.29 -18.10
C ASN A 238 -3.78 7.57 -17.55
N TYR A 239 -4.48 8.32 -18.40
CA TYR A 239 -5.23 9.52 -18.02
C TYR A 239 -6.43 9.17 -17.15
N SER A 240 -7.16 8.10 -17.49
CA SER A 240 -8.28 7.61 -16.68
C SER A 240 -7.84 7.15 -15.29
N LEU A 241 -6.70 6.45 -15.18
CA LEU A 241 -6.12 6.09 -13.89
C LEU A 241 -5.76 7.35 -13.08
N ALA A 242 -5.15 8.35 -13.70
CA ALA A 242 -4.77 9.58 -13.00
C ALA A 242 -6.00 10.37 -12.53
N LEU A 243 -7.05 10.46 -13.35
CA LEU A 243 -8.32 11.08 -12.96
C LEU A 243 -9.04 10.30 -11.86
N LEU A 244 -8.99 8.97 -11.88
CA LEU A 244 -9.56 8.14 -10.81
C LEU A 244 -8.89 8.49 -9.48
N LEU A 245 -7.56 8.48 -9.45
CA LEU A 245 -6.79 8.80 -8.24
C LEU A 245 -7.00 10.26 -7.79
N LYS A 246 -7.08 11.20 -8.73
CA LYS A 246 -7.44 12.60 -8.44
C LYS A 246 -8.82 12.71 -7.81
N GLY A 247 -9.83 12.04 -8.39
CA GLY A 247 -11.18 11.99 -7.85
C GLY A 247 -11.22 11.43 -6.43
N VAL A 248 -10.44 10.39 -6.15
CA VAL A 248 -10.30 9.84 -4.79
C VAL A 248 -9.73 10.88 -3.83
N CYS A 249 -8.64 11.57 -4.20
CA CYS A 249 -8.07 12.63 -3.37
C CYS A 249 -9.07 13.77 -3.11
N LEU A 250 -9.78 14.22 -4.13
CA LEU A 250 -10.81 15.27 -4.02
C LEU A 250 -11.95 14.84 -3.09
N ALA A 251 -12.39 13.58 -3.19
CA ALA A 251 -13.40 13.04 -2.30
C ALA A 251 -12.93 13.01 -0.84
N MET A 252 -11.68 12.62 -0.58
CA MET A 252 -11.08 12.67 0.76
C MET A 252 -10.98 14.10 1.32
N LYS A 253 -10.84 15.11 0.44
CA LYS A 253 -10.87 16.54 0.80
C LYS A 253 -12.28 17.10 0.99
N GLY A 254 -13.33 16.29 0.81
CA GLY A 254 -14.73 16.74 0.84
C GLY A 254 -15.16 17.52 -0.41
N GLN A 255 -14.34 17.58 -1.46
CA GLN A 255 -14.61 18.26 -2.72
C GLN A 255 -15.38 17.35 -3.68
N LEU A 256 -16.58 16.95 -3.26
CA LEU A 256 -17.36 15.89 -3.92
C LEU A 256 -17.77 16.23 -5.36
N PHE A 257 -18.07 17.51 -5.63
CA PHE A 257 -18.43 17.96 -6.98
C PHE A 257 -17.26 17.81 -7.96
N GLN A 258 -16.06 18.27 -7.57
CA GLN A 258 -14.86 18.13 -8.39
C GLN A 258 -14.45 16.65 -8.57
N ALA A 259 -14.66 15.83 -7.53
CA ALA A 259 -14.45 14.39 -7.62
C ALA A 259 -15.38 13.75 -8.66
N ASP A 260 -16.67 14.07 -8.62
CA ASP A 260 -17.64 13.59 -9.60
C ASP A 260 -17.27 14.03 -11.02
N MET A 261 -16.85 15.28 -11.23
CA MET A 261 -16.36 15.75 -12.53
C MET A 261 -15.22 14.89 -13.08
N CYS A 262 -14.28 14.45 -12.23
CA CYS A 262 -13.21 13.54 -12.66
C CYS A 262 -13.76 12.20 -13.14
N TYR A 263 -14.75 11.65 -12.44
CA TYR A 263 -15.37 10.37 -12.82
C TYR A 263 -16.23 10.47 -14.07
N GLN A 264 -17.01 11.55 -14.23
CA GLN A 264 -17.78 11.81 -15.45
C GLN A 264 -16.87 11.94 -16.68
N GLU A 265 -15.73 12.60 -16.53
CA GLU A 265 -14.73 12.70 -17.61
C GLU A 265 -14.25 11.31 -18.03
N ILE A 266 -13.91 10.42 -17.09
CA ILE A 266 -13.51 9.03 -17.38
C ILE A 266 -14.63 8.30 -18.15
N ILE A 267 -15.87 8.37 -17.66
CA ILE A 267 -17.03 7.72 -18.28
C ILE A 267 -17.21 8.23 -19.72
N SER A 268 -17.07 9.53 -19.95
CA SER A 268 -17.23 10.14 -21.28
C SER A 268 -16.19 9.67 -22.32
N GLN A 269 -15.03 9.19 -21.86
CA GLN A 269 -13.96 8.69 -22.71
C GLN A 269 -14.16 7.22 -23.11
N VAL A 270 -14.85 6.42 -22.30
CA VAL A 270 -15.15 5.00 -22.60
C VAL A 270 -16.10 4.85 -23.79
N TYR A 271 -16.91 5.88 -24.09
CA TYR A 271 -17.89 5.86 -25.18
C TYR A 271 -17.39 6.56 -26.48
N LYS A 272 -16.10 6.84 -26.60
CA LYS A 272 -15.47 7.40 -27.80
C LYS A 272 -14.57 6.38 -28.48
#